data_AF-A0A815PSC6-F1
#
_entry.id   AF-A0A815PSC6-F1
#
_cell.length_a   1.000
_cell.length_b   1.000
_cell.length_c   1.000
_cell.angle_alpha   90.00
_cell.angle_beta   90.00
_cell.angle_gamma   90.00
#
_symmetry.space_group_name_H-M   'P 1'
#
loop_
_entity.id
_entity.type
_entity.pdbx_description
1 polymer ?
#
loop_
_entity_poly.entity_id
_entity_poly.type
_entity_poly.pdbx_seq_one_letter_code
_entity_poly.pdbx_strand_id
1 'polypeptide(L)'
;LNVSVGMSTGQILLFDIRSNKPYFIKDHNYNLPIKHIDFHTQNDDYILSMDKKICKIWNRHTGKNLTSIEPGTPLNDMLNIPGSGLICLTNDSPKIFVYYIPTLGNAPKWCTFLDNITEELEEKPADTVYENHNYRIDNIPSEWFYDSILLKYPSIVFKYRSWFDHVKPDIIPDGTDMIKLKQWQIALMIQAQIQAEQRQQSLN
;
A
#
# COMPACT_ATOMS: atom_id res chain seq x y z
N LEU A 1 -16.42 13.69 -5.07
CA LEU A 1 -16.48 12.28 -4.62
C LEU A 1 -16.32 11.40 -5.86
N ASN A 2 -15.16 10.75 -5.98
CA ASN A 2 -14.85 9.87 -7.09
C ASN A 2 -14.82 8.43 -6.60
N VAL A 3 -15.26 7.49 -7.42
CA VAL A 3 -15.23 6.06 -7.16
C VAL A 3 -14.44 5.39 -8.27
N SER A 4 -13.54 4.49 -7.89
CA SER A 4 -12.81 3.65 -8.82
C SER A 4 -13.35 2.22 -8.75
N VAL A 5 -13.52 1.59 -9.90
CA VAL A 5 -14.01 0.22 -10.03
C VAL A 5 -13.03 -0.57 -10.88
N GLY A 6 -12.53 -1.68 -10.35
CA GLY A 6 -11.68 -2.62 -11.07
C GLY A 6 -12.50 -3.76 -11.66
N MET A 7 -12.26 -4.07 -12.93
CA MET A 7 -12.88 -5.21 -13.62
C MET A 7 -11.97 -6.43 -13.61
N SER A 8 -12.57 -7.61 -13.73
CA SER A 8 -11.84 -8.87 -13.93
C SER A 8 -11.11 -8.94 -15.28
N THR A 9 -11.48 -8.07 -16.23
CA THR A 9 -10.86 -7.95 -17.56
C THR A 9 -9.58 -7.12 -17.58
N GLY A 10 -9.16 -6.51 -16.46
CA GLY A 10 -7.98 -5.64 -16.40
C GLY A 10 -8.25 -4.17 -16.67
N GLN A 11 -9.52 -3.79 -16.70
CA GLN A 11 -9.97 -2.42 -16.91
C GLN A 11 -10.33 -1.76 -15.57
N ILE A 12 -10.02 -0.48 -15.47
CA ILE A 12 -10.34 0.37 -14.32
C ILE A 12 -11.23 1.49 -14.82
N LEU A 13 -12.39 1.62 -14.20
CA LEU A 13 -13.34 2.69 -14.49
C LEU A 13 -13.35 3.69 -13.35
N LEU A 14 -13.29 4.96 -13.69
CA LEU A 14 -13.51 6.05 -12.74
C LEU A 14 -14.88 6.66 -12.95
N PHE A 15 -15.61 6.80 -11.85
CA PHE A 15 -16.94 7.36 -11.78
C PHE A 15 -16.96 8.56 -10.84
N ASP A 16 -17.78 9.55 -11.18
CA ASP A 16 -18.29 10.51 -10.20
C ASP A 16 -19.58 9.90 -9.65
N ILE A 17 -19.77 9.92 -8.32
CA ILE A 17 -20.97 9.35 -7.68
C ILE A 17 -22.30 9.94 -8.21
N ARG A 18 -22.25 11.12 -8.84
CA ARG A 18 -23.41 11.82 -9.40
C ARG A 18 -23.75 11.35 -10.82
N SER A 19 -22.87 10.57 -11.45
CA SER A 19 -22.99 10.13 -12.83
C SER A 19 -23.03 8.61 -12.91
N ASN A 20 -23.87 8.08 -13.80
CA ASN A 20 -23.93 6.65 -14.13
C ASN A 20 -22.98 6.26 -15.26
N LYS A 21 -22.21 7.20 -15.81
CA LYS A 21 -21.22 6.95 -16.87
C LYS A 21 -19.81 7.14 -16.32
N PRO A 22 -18.87 6.25 -16.68
CA PRO A 22 -17.48 6.44 -16.32
C PRO A 22 -16.94 7.66 -17.06
N TYR A 23 -16.23 8.53 -16.35
CA TYR A 23 -15.57 9.68 -16.97
C TYR A 23 -14.18 9.32 -17.51
N PHE A 24 -13.60 8.24 -17.01
CA PHE A 24 -12.29 7.76 -17.44
C PHE A 24 -12.22 6.23 -17.38
N ILE A 25 -11.58 5.62 -18.38
CA ILE A 25 -11.34 4.18 -18.46
C ILE A 25 -9.85 3.96 -18.70
N LYS A 26 -9.20 3.18 -17.84
CA LYS A 26 -7.79 2.80 -17.93
C LYS A 26 -7.68 1.30 -18.11
N ASP A 27 -6.82 0.86 -19.02
CA ASP A 27 -6.53 -0.57 -19.20
C ASP A 27 -5.10 -0.89 -18.74
N HIS A 28 -4.95 -2.01 -18.03
CA HIS A 28 -3.63 -2.55 -17.66
C HIS A 28 -2.98 -3.33 -18.80
N ASN A 29 -3.74 -3.72 -19.83
CA ASN A 29 -3.35 -4.45 -21.04
C ASN A 29 -2.91 -5.91 -20.82
N TYR A 30 -2.97 -6.42 -19.58
CA TYR A 30 -2.59 -7.79 -19.26
C TYR A 30 -3.77 -8.77 -19.22
N ASN A 31 -5.02 -8.28 -19.38
CA ASN A 31 -6.24 -9.08 -19.26
C ASN A 31 -6.31 -9.89 -17.94
N LEU A 32 -5.75 -9.32 -16.86
CA LEU A 32 -5.77 -9.89 -15.53
C LEU A 32 -6.73 -9.08 -14.65
N PRO A 33 -7.36 -9.70 -13.64
CA PRO A 33 -8.25 -8.98 -12.75
C PRO A 33 -7.48 -7.92 -11.96
N ILE A 34 -8.03 -6.71 -11.92
CA ILE A 34 -7.55 -5.67 -11.01
C ILE A 34 -7.80 -6.14 -9.58
N LYS A 35 -6.74 -6.26 -8.78
CA LYS A 35 -6.83 -6.73 -7.38
C LYS A 35 -7.06 -5.60 -6.39
N HIS A 36 -6.39 -4.47 -6.58
CA HIS A 36 -6.47 -3.35 -5.65
C HIS A 36 -6.36 -2.01 -6.39
N ILE A 37 -7.16 -1.03 -5.96
CA ILE A 37 -7.09 0.35 -6.42
C ILE A 37 -7.11 1.24 -5.18
N ASP A 38 -6.18 2.19 -5.10
CA ASP A 38 -6.17 3.18 -4.01
C ASP A 38 -5.90 4.58 -4.57
N PHE A 39 -6.52 5.59 -3.97
CA PHE A 39 -6.21 6.98 -4.28
C PHE A 39 -5.05 7.42 -3.40
N HIS A 40 -4.10 8.16 -3.98
CA HIS A 40 -2.98 8.62 -3.21
C HIS A 40 -3.40 9.71 -2.21
N THR A 41 -3.07 9.53 -0.93
CA THR A 41 -3.63 10.33 0.18
C THR A 41 -3.21 11.80 0.18
N GLN A 42 -2.03 12.13 -0.35
CA GLN A 42 -1.55 13.52 -0.38
C GLN A 42 -1.90 14.24 -1.68
N ASN A 43 -1.91 13.49 -2.77
CA ASN A 43 -2.15 14.00 -4.11
C ASN A 43 -3.23 13.14 -4.76
N ASP A 44 -4.48 13.56 -4.55
CA ASP A 44 -5.70 12.95 -5.07
C ASP A 44 -5.74 12.80 -6.59
N ASP A 45 -4.81 13.42 -7.32
CA ASP A 45 -4.70 13.29 -8.76
C ASP A 45 -4.01 11.99 -9.17
N TYR A 46 -3.26 11.33 -8.28
CA TYR A 46 -2.63 10.04 -8.55
C TYR A 46 -3.47 8.87 -8.04
N ILE A 47 -3.63 7.89 -8.91
CA ILE A 47 -4.29 6.63 -8.61
C ILE A 47 -3.26 5.52 -8.70
N LEU A 48 -3.23 4.69 -7.67
CA LEU A 48 -2.48 3.47 -7.64
C LEU A 48 -3.41 2.33 -8.01
N SER A 49 -2.98 1.51 -8.95
CA SER A 49 -3.77 0.37 -9.43
C SER A 49 -2.88 -0.84 -9.60
N MET A 50 -3.36 -1.98 -9.15
CA MET A 50 -2.56 -3.19 -9.07
C MET A 50 -3.30 -4.39 -9.64
N ASP A 51 -2.60 -5.09 -10.53
CA ASP A 51 -2.93 -6.42 -11.04
C ASP A 51 -2.07 -7.47 -10.36
N LYS A 52 -2.33 -8.74 -10.64
CA LYS A 52 -1.47 -9.85 -10.17
C LYS A 52 -0.01 -9.69 -10.62
N LYS A 53 0.29 -9.00 -11.73
CA LYS A 53 1.66 -8.89 -12.26
C LYS A 53 2.31 -7.53 -12.01
N ILE A 54 1.54 -6.46 -12.03
CA ILE A 54 2.07 -5.10 -12.12
C ILE A 54 1.34 -4.16 -11.18
N CYS A 55 2.05 -3.16 -10.67
CA CYS A 55 1.46 -2.02 -10.00
C CYS A 55 1.75 -0.76 -10.82
N LYS A 56 0.70 -0.02 -11.20
CA LYS A 56 0.78 1.21 -11.99
C LYS A 56 0.29 2.38 -11.19
N ILE A 57 1.04 3.48 -11.28
CA ILE A 57 0.68 4.77 -10.71
C ILE A 57 0.48 5.72 -11.88
N TRP A 58 -0.69 6.35 -11.93
CA TRP A 58 -1.08 7.17 -13.06
C TRP A 58 -1.95 8.33 -12.62
N ASN A 59 -1.93 9.41 -13.39
CA ASN A 59 -2.72 10.60 -13.11
C ASN A 59 -4.17 10.40 -13.60
N ARG A 60 -5.14 10.64 -12.73
CA ARG A 60 -6.58 10.40 -12.99
C ARG A 60 -7.17 11.28 -14.10
N HIS A 61 -6.59 12.45 -14.35
CA HIS A 61 -7.10 13.43 -15.31
C HIS A 61 -6.50 13.23 -16.69
N THR A 62 -5.18 12.97 -16.75
CA THR A 62 -4.47 12.82 -18.01
C THR A 62 -4.37 11.37 -18.48
N GLY A 63 -4.51 10.41 -17.56
CA GLY A 63 -4.27 8.99 -17.85
C GLY A 63 -2.81 8.62 -18.02
N LYS A 64 -1.88 9.59 -17.91
CA LYS A 64 -0.45 9.36 -18.08
C LYS A 64 0.08 8.54 -16.91
N ASN A 65 0.83 7.49 -17.22
CA ASN A 65 1.53 6.71 -16.20
C ASN A 65 2.70 7.53 -15.66
N LEU A 66 2.77 7.67 -14.35
CA LEU A 66 3.93 8.21 -13.66
C LEU A 66 5.01 7.13 -13.58
N THR A 67 4.64 5.97 -13.05
CA THR A 67 5.55 4.84 -12.86
C THR A 67 4.81 3.52 -13.05
N SER A 68 5.55 2.50 -13.49
CA SER A 68 5.10 1.10 -13.48
C SER A 68 6.10 0.26 -12.70
N ILE A 69 5.61 -0.51 -11.73
CA ILE A 69 6.40 -1.40 -10.88
C ILE A 69 6.08 -2.83 -11.29
N GLU A 70 7.11 -3.54 -11.74
CA GLU A 70 7.04 -4.96 -12.13
C GLU A 70 7.96 -5.77 -11.21
N PRO A 71 7.43 -6.36 -10.13
CA PRO A 71 8.24 -7.05 -9.12
C PRO A 71 8.70 -8.46 -9.51
N GLY A 72 8.31 -8.97 -10.69
CA GLY A 72 8.62 -10.30 -11.19
C GLY A 72 7.93 -11.47 -10.44
N THR A 73 7.27 -11.18 -9.33
CA THR A 73 6.49 -12.14 -8.53
C THR A 73 5.03 -11.72 -8.50
N PRO A 74 4.08 -12.67 -8.34
CA PRO A 74 2.67 -12.34 -8.30
C PRO A 74 2.36 -11.51 -7.05
N LEU A 75 1.68 -10.38 -7.28
CA LEU A 75 1.22 -9.45 -6.25
C LEU A 75 -0.15 -9.89 -5.72
N ASN A 76 -0.34 -9.67 -4.41
CA ASN A 76 -1.56 -10.01 -3.70
C ASN A 76 -2.34 -8.78 -3.29
N ASP A 77 -1.67 -7.85 -2.62
CA ASP A 77 -2.29 -6.65 -2.08
C ASP A 77 -1.29 -5.48 -2.01
N MET A 78 -1.80 -4.26 -1.94
CA MET A 78 -1.02 -3.03 -1.94
C MET A 78 -1.44 -2.13 -0.80
N LEU A 79 -0.46 -1.57 -0.10
CA LEU A 79 -0.64 -0.59 0.95
C LEU A 79 0.05 0.72 0.56
N ASN A 80 -0.74 1.77 0.36
CA ASN A 80 -0.24 3.14 0.23
C ASN A 80 -0.07 3.76 1.63
N ILE A 81 1.14 4.23 1.96
CA ILE A 81 1.39 4.87 3.26
C ILE A 81 0.94 6.34 3.20
N PRO A 82 0.00 6.76 4.06
CA PRO A 82 -0.59 8.08 3.97
C PRO A 82 0.43 9.19 4.25
N GLY A 83 0.44 10.20 3.37
CA GLY A 83 1.32 11.36 3.49
C GLY A 83 2.80 11.08 3.17
N SER A 84 3.09 10.01 2.42
CA SER A 84 4.44 9.69 1.97
C SER A 84 4.48 9.04 0.60
N GLY A 85 5.64 9.04 -0.06
CA GLY A 85 5.88 8.31 -1.31
C GLY A 85 6.13 6.81 -1.14
N LEU A 86 5.85 6.25 0.05
CA LEU A 86 6.06 4.82 0.33
C LEU A 86 4.85 3.97 -0.02
N ILE A 87 5.11 2.89 -0.74
CA ILE A 87 4.11 1.90 -1.13
C ILE A 87 4.64 0.53 -0.76
N CYS A 88 3.85 -0.24 0.00
CA CYS A 88 4.16 -1.63 0.31
C CYS A 88 3.33 -2.54 -0.59
N LEU A 89 3.97 -3.54 -1.17
CA LEU A 89 3.36 -4.56 -2.03
C LEU A 89 3.58 -5.92 -1.38
N THR A 90 2.48 -6.64 -1.18
CA THR A 90 2.52 -8.02 -0.71
C THR A 90 2.55 -8.95 -1.92
N ASN A 91 3.31 -10.04 -1.81
CA ASN A 91 3.52 -11.01 -2.88
C ASN A 91 3.61 -12.43 -2.30
N ASP A 92 3.74 -13.42 -3.18
CA ASP A 92 3.92 -14.83 -2.78
C ASP A 92 5.36 -15.14 -2.26
N SER A 93 6.17 -14.11 -2.00
CA SER A 93 7.52 -14.28 -1.44
C SER A 93 7.52 -14.02 0.07
N PRO A 94 8.50 -14.56 0.82
CA PRO A 94 8.59 -14.32 2.27
C PRO A 94 8.90 -12.86 2.64
N LYS A 95 9.39 -12.05 1.69
CA LYS A 95 9.69 -10.63 1.89
C LYS A 95 8.63 -9.76 1.24
N ILE A 96 8.04 -8.85 2.01
CA ILE A 96 7.18 -7.77 1.50
C ILE A 96 8.05 -6.78 0.73
N PHE A 97 7.59 -6.32 -0.42
CA PHE A 97 8.31 -5.32 -1.19
C PHE A 97 7.86 -3.92 -0.79
N VAL A 98 8.81 -3.05 -0.47
CA VAL A 98 8.52 -1.67 -0.16
C VAL A 98 9.24 -0.79 -1.17
N TYR A 99 8.47 0.05 -1.85
CA TYR A 99 8.94 0.96 -2.87
C TYR A 99 8.81 2.38 -2.36
N TYR A 100 9.87 3.16 -2.56
CA TYR A 100 9.86 4.59 -2.31
C TYR A 100 9.91 5.35 -3.63
N ILE A 101 8.95 6.27 -3.80
CA ILE A 101 8.82 7.10 -4.99
C ILE A 101 8.85 8.57 -4.55
N PRO A 102 10.00 9.25 -4.64
CA PRO A 102 10.15 10.61 -4.15
C PRO A 102 9.25 11.61 -4.91
N THR A 103 8.93 11.33 -6.17
CA THR A 103 8.02 12.17 -6.97
C THR A 103 6.57 12.12 -6.50
N LEU A 104 6.18 11.08 -5.73
CA LEU A 104 4.83 10.93 -5.20
C LEU A 104 4.67 11.65 -3.86
N GLY A 105 5.73 11.70 -3.06
CA GLY A 105 5.80 12.44 -1.80
C GLY A 105 7.05 12.06 -1.00
N ASN A 106 7.34 12.86 0.04
CA ASN A 106 8.53 12.68 0.88
C ASN A 106 8.48 11.37 1.68
N ALA A 107 9.63 10.93 2.20
CA ALA A 107 9.67 9.83 3.14
C ALA A 107 8.95 10.23 4.45
N PRO A 108 8.28 9.29 5.13
CA PRO A 108 7.66 9.61 6.39
C PRO A 108 8.73 9.82 7.47
N LYS A 109 8.40 10.58 8.53
CA LYS A 109 9.34 11.02 9.58
C LYS A 109 10.13 9.91 10.30
N TRP A 110 9.68 8.65 10.21
CA TRP A 110 10.35 7.48 10.81
C TRP A 110 11.32 6.79 9.84
N CYS A 111 11.26 7.14 8.55
CA CYS A 111 12.13 6.66 7.49
C CYS A 111 12.84 7.83 6.78
N THR A 112 13.18 8.90 7.50
CA THR A 112 13.89 10.08 6.93
C THR A 112 15.24 9.70 6.32
N PHE A 113 15.85 8.60 6.78
CA PHE A 113 17.08 8.07 6.19
C PHE A 113 16.94 7.71 4.71
N LEU A 114 15.73 7.38 4.24
CA LEU A 114 15.50 7.08 2.82
C LEU A 114 15.71 8.29 1.93
N ASP A 115 15.27 9.48 2.36
CA ASP A 115 15.49 10.72 1.60
C ASP A 115 17.00 10.94 1.38
N ASN A 116 17.79 10.76 2.43
CA ASN A 116 19.25 10.88 2.35
C ASN A 116 19.87 9.82 1.43
N ILE A 117 19.44 8.54 1.50
CA ILE A 117 19.96 7.50 0.60
C ILE A 117 19.58 7.80 -0.85
N THR A 118 18.36 8.28 -1.10
CA THR A 118 17.94 8.61 -2.46
C THR A 118 18.71 9.80 -3.03
N GLU A 119 19.00 10.81 -2.21
CA GLU A 119 19.83 11.95 -2.59
C GLU A 119 21.27 11.51 -2.92
N GLU A 120 21.86 10.63 -2.10
CA GLU A 120 23.18 10.03 -2.37
C GLU A 120 23.21 9.16 -3.66
N LEU A 121 22.11 8.48 -3.98
CA LEU A 121 21.97 7.67 -5.20
C LEU A 121 21.77 8.55 -6.44
N GLU A 122 21.11 9.70 -6.32
CA GLU A 122 20.96 10.68 -7.41
C GLU A 122 22.29 11.38 -7.75
N GLU A 123 23.18 11.56 -6.76
CA GLU A 123 24.52 12.14 -6.98
C GLU A 123 25.51 11.21 -7.71
N LYS A 124 25.23 9.90 -7.80
CA LYS A 124 26.07 8.92 -8.51
C LYS A 124 25.31 8.32 -9.70
N PRO A 125 25.22 9.02 -10.84
CA PRO A 125 24.63 8.44 -12.04
C PRO A 125 25.55 7.33 -12.55
N ALA A 126 25.22 6.08 -12.25
CA ALA A 126 25.79 4.97 -13.00
C ALA A 126 25.13 4.98 -14.38
N ASP A 127 25.93 5.20 -15.43
CA ASP A 127 25.53 5.09 -16.82
C ASP A 127 24.89 3.72 -17.08
N THR A 128 23.56 3.64 -17.11
CA THR A 128 22.74 2.67 -17.87
C THR A 128 21.27 2.84 -17.52
N VAL A 129 20.53 3.59 -18.36
CA VAL A 129 19.07 3.48 -18.58
C VAL A 129 18.21 3.39 -17.32
N TYR A 130 18.08 4.51 -16.59
CA TYR A 130 17.11 4.64 -15.50
C TYR A 130 15.92 5.51 -15.94
N GLU A 131 15.00 4.95 -16.73
CA GLU A 131 13.72 5.62 -17.00
C GLU A 131 12.67 5.42 -15.88
N ASN A 132 12.98 4.65 -14.82
CA ASN A 132 12.06 4.41 -13.71
C ASN A 132 12.73 4.75 -12.37
N HIS A 133 12.43 5.92 -11.80
CA HIS A 133 12.92 6.41 -10.50
C HIS A 133 12.26 5.69 -9.29
N ASN A 134 12.14 4.36 -9.37
CA ASN A 134 11.51 3.56 -8.32
C ASN A 134 12.59 2.88 -7.49
N TYR A 135 12.84 3.40 -6.29
CA TYR A 135 13.81 2.80 -5.39
C TYR A 135 13.12 1.66 -4.62
N ARG A 136 13.53 0.43 -4.94
CA ARG A 136 13.09 -0.77 -4.22
C ARG A 136 13.91 -0.93 -2.95
N ILE A 137 13.25 -0.96 -1.80
CA ILE A 137 13.90 -1.21 -0.51
C ILE A 137 13.83 -2.71 -0.25
N ASP A 138 14.89 -3.42 -0.61
CA ASP A 138 14.96 -4.88 -0.48
C ASP A 138 15.22 -5.39 0.95
N ASN A 139 15.56 -4.48 1.87
CA ASN A 139 15.94 -4.80 3.25
C ASN A 139 15.24 -3.89 4.25
N ILE A 140 13.91 -3.96 4.30
CA ILE A 140 13.20 -3.56 5.53
C ILE A 140 13.13 -4.80 6.42
N PRO A 141 13.76 -4.80 7.61
CA PRO A 141 13.55 -5.87 8.59
C PRO A 141 12.05 -6.02 8.85
N SER A 142 11.52 -7.23 8.86
CA SER A 142 10.08 -7.47 9.11
C SER A 142 9.60 -6.81 10.41
N GLU A 143 10.47 -6.69 11.41
CA GLU A 143 10.22 -5.99 12.68
C GLU A 143 9.90 -4.49 12.48
N TRP A 144 10.58 -3.82 11.55
CA TRP A 144 10.33 -2.41 11.23
C TRP A 144 8.94 -2.18 10.65
N PHE A 145 8.43 -3.15 9.87
CA PHE A 145 7.09 -3.07 9.28
C PHE A 145 6.01 -3.05 10.38
N TYR A 146 6.14 -3.90 11.39
CA TYR A 146 5.17 -3.93 12.50
C TYR A 146 5.29 -2.69 13.40
N ASP A 147 6.51 -2.29 13.78
CA ASP A 147 6.72 -1.20 14.73
C ASP A 147 6.49 0.20 14.15
N SER A 148 6.91 0.44 12.91
CA SER A 148 6.92 1.79 12.35
C SER A 148 5.73 2.10 11.44
N ILE A 149 5.14 1.07 10.81
CA ILE A 149 4.00 1.22 9.89
C ILE A 149 2.70 0.84 10.59
N LEU A 150 2.59 -0.40 11.08
CA LEU A 150 1.30 -0.90 11.53
C LEU A 150 0.87 -0.32 12.89
N LEU A 151 1.76 -0.29 13.88
CA LEU A 151 1.44 0.30 15.19
C LEU A 151 1.27 1.82 15.14
N LYS A 152 1.95 2.51 14.21
CA LYS A 152 1.93 3.98 14.11
C LYS A 152 0.75 4.52 13.31
N TYR A 153 0.19 3.72 12.41
CA TYR A 153 -0.99 4.06 11.63
C TYR A 153 -2.12 3.05 11.88
N PRO A 154 -2.85 3.17 13.01
CA PRO A 154 -3.96 2.28 13.34
C PRO A 154 -5.02 2.20 12.25
N SER A 155 -5.24 3.29 11.50
CA SER A 155 -6.16 3.33 10.36
C SER A 155 -5.81 2.32 9.27
N ILE A 156 -4.52 2.06 9.04
CA ILE A 156 -4.03 1.04 8.10
C ILE A 156 -4.37 -0.35 8.65
N VAL A 157 -4.07 -0.59 9.93
CA VAL A 157 -4.39 -1.85 10.61
C VAL A 157 -5.88 -2.16 10.50
N PHE A 158 -6.75 -1.16 10.69
CA PHE A 158 -8.19 -1.34 10.58
C PHE A 158 -8.65 -1.56 9.13
N LYS A 159 -8.09 -0.83 8.15
CA LYS A 159 -8.40 -1.01 6.72
C LYS A 159 -8.04 -2.42 6.23
N TYR A 160 -6.91 -2.96 6.68
CA TYR A 160 -6.40 -4.28 6.28
C TYR A 160 -6.54 -5.33 7.40
N ARG A 161 -7.61 -5.24 8.21
CA ARG A 161 -7.90 -6.17 9.31
C ARG A 161 -7.78 -7.65 8.89
N SER A 162 -8.25 -7.98 7.69
CA SER A 162 -8.29 -9.36 7.20
C SER A 162 -6.90 -10.00 7.12
N TRP A 163 -5.83 -9.20 7.00
CA TRP A 163 -4.47 -9.71 7.02
C TRP A 163 -4.11 -10.35 8.35
N PHE A 164 -4.79 -10.00 9.45
CA PHE A 164 -4.50 -10.45 10.81
C PHE A 164 -5.49 -11.49 11.35
N ASP A 165 -6.46 -11.95 10.55
CA ASP A 165 -7.50 -12.90 11.01
C ASP A 165 -6.91 -14.24 11.49
N HIS A 166 -5.70 -14.60 11.04
CA HIS A 166 -4.99 -15.80 11.48
C HIS A 166 -4.40 -15.68 12.90
N VAL A 167 -4.31 -14.46 13.46
CA VAL A 167 -3.74 -14.19 14.78
C VAL A 167 -4.87 -14.18 15.81
N LYS A 168 -4.87 -15.15 16.72
CA LYS A 168 -5.85 -15.21 17.81
C LYS A 168 -5.43 -14.29 18.96
N PRO A 169 -6.22 -13.26 19.33
CA PRO A 169 -5.86 -12.32 20.38
C PRO A 169 -5.92 -12.93 21.79
N ASP A 170 -6.57 -14.08 21.96
CA ASP A 170 -6.66 -14.74 23.28
C ASP A 170 -5.37 -15.49 23.66
N ILE A 171 -4.44 -15.67 22.73
CA ILE A 171 -3.20 -16.42 22.94
C ILE A 171 -2.04 -15.44 23.01
N ILE A 172 -1.52 -15.19 24.22
CA ILE A 172 -0.30 -14.40 24.42
C ILE A 172 0.88 -15.22 23.86
N PRO A 173 1.59 -14.72 22.84
CA PRO A 173 2.76 -15.43 22.32
C PRO A 173 3.91 -15.37 23.31
N ASP A 174 4.70 -16.45 23.37
CA ASP A 174 5.92 -16.51 24.18
C ASP A 174 6.85 -15.35 23.75
N GLY A 175 7.21 -14.48 24.69
CA GLY A 175 7.93 -13.22 24.44
C GLY A 175 9.31 -13.34 23.81
N THR A 176 9.74 -14.56 23.47
CA THR A 176 10.91 -14.88 22.65
C THR A 176 10.73 -14.53 21.18
N ASP A 177 9.51 -14.58 20.65
CA ASP A 177 9.23 -14.28 19.24
C ASP A 177 8.61 -12.88 19.13
N MET A 178 9.48 -11.88 18.96
CA MET A 178 9.10 -10.47 18.89
C MET A 178 8.06 -10.20 17.79
N ILE A 179 8.15 -10.89 16.65
CA ILE A 179 7.22 -10.71 15.53
C ILE A 179 5.81 -11.17 15.94
N LYS A 180 5.68 -12.34 16.57
CA LYS A 180 4.38 -12.83 17.06
C LYS A 180 3.80 -11.91 18.12
N LEU A 181 4.62 -11.39 19.03
CA LEU A 181 4.20 -10.42 20.04
C LEU A 181 3.60 -9.15 19.40
N LYS A 182 4.22 -8.63 18.35
CA LYS A 182 3.72 -7.43 17.64
C LYS A 182 2.44 -7.71 16.87
N GLN A 183 2.37 -8.84 16.18
CA GLN A 183 1.13 -9.30 15.52
C GLN A 183 -0.02 -9.43 16.52
N TRP A 184 0.25 -9.96 17.72
CA TRP A 184 -0.72 -10.06 18.81
C TRP A 184 -1.18 -8.70 19.33
N GLN A 185 -0.26 -7.75 19.53
CA GLN A 185 -0.61 -6.37 19.91
C GLN A 185 -1.56 -5.71 18.91
N ILE A 186 -1.31 -5.91 17.61
CA ILE A 186 -2.16 -5.42 16.53
C ILE A 186 -3.55 -6.08 16.58
N ALA A 187 -3.61 -7.40 16.74
CA ALA A 187 -4.87 -8.13 16.87
C ALA A 187 -5.71 -7.63 18.06
N LEU A 188 -5.07 -7.33 19.19
CA LEU A 188 -5.73 -6.82 20.38
C LEU A 188 -6.28 -5.40 20.17
N MET A 189 -5.55 -4.53 19.46
CA MET A 189 -6.07 -3.21 19.06
C MET A 189 -7.31 -3.33 18.16
N ILE A 190 -7.31 -4.26 17.20
CA ILE A 190 -8.48 -4.52 16.33
C ILE A 190 -9.67 -4.99 17.16
N GLN A 191 -9.47 -5.93 18.09
CA GLN A 191 -10.55 -6.45 18.94
C GLN A 191 -11.13 -5.37 19.86
N ALA A 192 -10.28 -4.54 20.46
CA ALA A 192 -10.72 -3.44 21.32
C ALA A 192 -11.61 -2.44 20.56
N GLN A 193 -11.26 -2.14 19.29
CA GLN A 193 -12.05 -1.26 18.42
C GLN A 193 -13.42 -1.89 18.08
N ILE A 194 -13.45 -3.17 17.71
CA ILE A 194 -14.71 -3.89 17.42
C ILE A 194 -15.64 -3.87 18.65
N GLN A 195 -15.09 -4.10 19.85
CA GLN A 195 -15.86 -4.05 21.09
C GLN A 195 -16.35 -2.63 21.43
N ALA A 196 -15.61 -1.59 21.05
CA ALA A 196 -16.03 -0.21 21.20
C ALA A 196 -17.20 0.13 20.25
N GLU A 197 -17.13 -0.31 19.00
CA GLU A 197 -18.18 -0.15 17.99
C GLU A 197 -19.47 -0.89 18.38
N GLN A 198 -19.36 -2.13 18.86
CA GLN A 198 -20.49 -2.90 19.38
C GLN A 198 -21.15 -2.22 20.59
N ARG A 199 -20.35 -1.65 21.50
CA ARG A 199 -20.87 -0.87 22.64
C ARG A 199 -21.60 0.38 22.19
N GLN A 200 -21.08 1.12 21.21
CA GLN A 200 -21.75 2.29 20.65
C GLN A 200 -23.06 1.91 19.94
N GLN A 201 -23.11 0.78 19.24
CA GLN A 201 -24.34 0.27 18.62
C GLN A 201 -25.39 -0.21 19.62
N SER A 202 -24.98 -0.69 20.80
CA SER A 202 -25.91 -1.08 21.87
C SER A 202 -26.49 0.10 22.67
N LEU A 203 -25.90 1.29 22.54
CA LEU A 203 -26.30 2.51 23.23
C LEU A 203 -27.22 3.41 22.37
N ASN A 204 -27.34 3.12 21.08
CA ASN A 204 -28.24 3.79 20.13
C ASN A 204 -29.46 2.91 19.83
#